data_AF-A0A5B7HLJ9-F1
#
_entry.id   AF-A0A5B7HLJ9-F1
#
_cell.length_a   1.000
_cell.length_b   1.000
_cell.length_c   1.000
_cell.angle_alpha   90.00
_cell.angle_beta   90.00
_cell.angle_gamma   90.00
#
_symmetry.space_group_name_H-M   'P 1'
#
loop_
_entity.id
_entity.type
_entity.pdbx_description
1 polymer ?
#
loop_
_entity_poly.entity_id
_entity_poly.type
_entity_poly.pdbx_seq_one_letter_code
_entity_poly.pdbx_strand_id
1 'polypeptide(L)'
;MTVSLPACRVLKITDACEQLIRKSREKIQEVARVIGLLVAAILAVELGKLHFRQLEMEKITALQTEKGNLDRWMAIMEGMKTDLC
;
A
#
# COMPACT_ATOMS: atom_id res chain seq x y z
N MET A 1 -9.77 -14.63 21.48
CA MET A 1 -10.63 -13.67 20.78
C MET A 1 -10.02 -13.39 19.42
N THR A 2 -10.62 -13.87 18.34
CA THR A 2 -10.12 -13.64 16.98
C THR A 2 -10.73 -12.34 16.49
N VAL A 3 -9.95 -11.26 16.49
CA VAL A 3 -10.40 -9.98 15.94
C VAL A 3 -10.24 -10.07 14.42
N SER A 4 -11.34 -10.35 13.73
CA SER A 4 -11.36 -10.40 12.27
C SER A 4 -11.74 -9.04 11.69
N LEU A 5 -11.15 -8.71 10.54
CA LEU A 5 -11.53 -7.51 9.79
C LEU A 5 -12.98 -7.65 9.27
N PRO A 6 -13.84 -6.65 9.43
CA PRO A 6 -15.16 -6.64 8.79
C PRO A 6 -15.02 -6.77 7.27
N ALA A 7 -15.86 -7.59 6.63
CA ALA A 7 -15.80 -7.86 5.19
C ALA A 7 -15.80 -6.57 4.33
N CYS A 8 -16.56 -5.55 4.74
CA CYS A 8 -16.58 -4.24 4.08
C CYS A 8 -15.22 -3.53 4.08
N ARG A 9 -14.40 -3.72 5.12
CA ARG A 9 -13.06 -3.14 5.20
C ARG A 9 -12.06 -3.95 4.38
N VAL A 10 -12.19 -5.28 4.35
CA VAL A 10 -11.37 -6.14 3.47
C VAL A 10 -11.55 -5.72 2.02
N LEU A 11 -12.80 -5.60 1.56
CA LEU A 11 -13.11 -5.18 0.19
C LEU A 11 -12.49 -3.82 -0.17
N LYS A 12 -12.53 -2.84 0.75
CA LYS A 12 -11.91 -1.53 0.53
C LYS A 12 -10.40 -1.59 0.40
N ILE A 13 -9.74 -2.46 1.17
CA ILE A 13 -8.29 -2.64 1.09
C ILE A 13 -7.95 -3.33 -0.22
N THR A 14 -8.64 -4.42 -0.56
CA THR A 14 -8.43 -5.16 -1.81
C THR A 14 -8.65 -4.28 -3.04
N ASP A 15 -9.73 -3.52 -3.09
CA ASP A 15 -10.02 -2.59 -4.18
C ASP A 15 -8.94 -1.50 -4.30
N ALA A 16 -8.46 -0.94 -3.18
CA ALA A 16 -7.38 0.03 -3.18
C ALA A 16 -6.05 -0.57 -3.69
N CYS A 17 -5.74 -1.82 -3.33
CA CYS A 17 -4.59 -2.55 -3.84
C CYS A 17 -4.71 -2.83 -5.34
N GLU A 18 -5.86 -3.32 -5.80
CA GLU A 18 -6.12 -3.60 -7.22
C GLU A 18 -6.02 -2.34 -8.09
N GLN A 19 -6.56 -1.22 -7.62
CA GLN A 19 -6.45 0.06 -8.32
C GLN A 19 -5.00 0.50 -8.45
N LEU A 20 -4.16 0.22 -7.45
CA LEU A 20 -2.75 0.56 -7.46
C LEU A 20 -1.95 -0.34 -8.41
N ILE A 21 -2.24 -1.66 -8.42
CA ILE A 21 -1.59 -2.64 -9.30
C ILE A 21 -1.84 -2.33 -10.80
N ARG A 22 -3.04 -1.84 -11.14
CA ARG A 22 -3.42 -1.52 -12.52
C ARG A 22 -2.73 -0.26 -13.07
N LYS A 23 -2.11 0.55 -12.22
CA LYS A 23 -1.46 1.80 -12.60
C LYS A 23 0.04 1.61 -12.79
N SER A 24 0.62 2.34 -13.74
CA SER A 24 2.08 2.41 -13.93
C SER A 24 2.72 3.53 -13.12
N ARG A 25 1.93 4.53 -12.72
CA ARG A 25 2.33 5.66 -11.87
C ARG A 25 1.18 6.07 -10.98
N GLU A 26 1.49 6.51 -9.76
CA GLU A 26 0.52 7.04 -8.82
C GLU A 26 1.15 8.13 -7.95
N LYS A 27 0.33 9.01 -7.37
CA LYS A 27 0.80 9.97 -6.37
C LYS A 27 1.34 9.26 -5.14
N ILE A 28 2.45 9.78 -4.60
CA ILE A 28 3.05 9.28 -3.36
C ILE A 28 2.03 9.32 -2.21
N GLN A 29 1.17 10.34 -2.16
CA GLN A 29 0.08 10.44 -1.18
C GLN A 29 -0.88 9.23 -1.23
N GLU A 30 -1.28 8.80 -2.43
CA GLU A 30 -2.20 7.67 -2.58
C GLU A 30 -1.52 6.35 -2.18
N VAL A 31 -0.25 6.18 -2.52
CA VAL A 31 0.54 5.03 -2.06
C VAL A 31 0.66 5.01 -0.53
N ALA A 32 0.90 6.16 0.09
CA ALA A 32 0.92 6.29 1.55
C ALA A 32 -0.44 5.95 2.18
N ARG A 33 -1.55 6.33 1.54
CA ARG A 33 -2.90 5.97 1.98
C ARG A 33 -3.12 4.45 1.94
N VAL A 34 -2.71 3.78 0.86
CA VAL A 34 -2.82 2.32 0.74
C VAL A 34 -1.97 1.62 1.80
N ILE A 35 -0.73 2.07 2.03
CA ILE A 35 0.10 1.53 3.12
C ILE A 35 -0.56 1.76 4.49
N GLY A 36 -1.15 2.94 4.74
CA GLY A 36 -1.87 3.20 5.98
C GLY A 36 -3.06 2.27 6.20
N LEU A 37 -3.80 1.93 5.13
CA LEU A 37 -4.88 0.94 5.17
C LEU A 37 -4.36 -0.46 5.49
N LEU A 38 -3.24 -0.84 4.88
CA LEU A 38 -2.56 -2.11 5.11
C LEU A 38 -2.06 -2.22 6.56
N VAL A 39 -1.39 -1.19 7.08
CA VAL A 39 -0.91 -1.13 8.48
C VAL A 39 -2.06 -1.22 9.48
N ALA A 40 -3.16 -0.53 9.22
CA ALA A 40 -4.36 -0.61 10.06
C ALA A 40 -5.00 -2.02 10.06
N ALA A 41 -4.73 -2.83 9.03
CA ALA A 41 -5.23 -4.18 8.91
C ALA A 41 -4.34 -5.24 9.58
N ILE A 42 -3.08 -4.94 9.89
CA ILE A 42 -2.11 -5.89 10.48
C ILE A 42 -2.59 -6.48 11.80
N LEU A 43 -3.32 -5.73 12.62
CA LEU A 43 -3.83 -6.24 13.91
C LEU A 43 -4.96 -7.26 13.76
N ALA A 44 -5.59 -7.33 12.58
CA ALA A 44 -6.79 -8.14 12.34
C ALA A 44 -6.63 -9.17 11.19
N VAL A 45 -5.48 -9.17 10.52
CA VAL A 45 -4.99 -10.24 9.64
C VAL A 45 -3.83 -10.91 10.38
N GLU A 46 -3.68 -12.23 10.31
CA GLU A 46 -2.50 -12.89 10.90
C GLU A 46 -1.22 -12.15 10.49
N LEU A 47 -0.53 -11.60 11.49
CA LEU A 47 0.50 -10.56 11.47
C LEU A 47 1.64 -10.74 10.43
N GLY A 48 1.74 -11.91 9.79
CA GLY A 48 2.83 -12.31 8.91
C GLY A 48 2.52 -12.38 7.42
N LYS A 49 1.27 -12.18 6.96
CA LYS A 49 0.91 -12.36 5.53
C LYS A 49 0.79 -11.08 4.72
N LEU A 50 0.94 -9.91 5.36
CA LEU A 50 0.85 -8.62 4.66
C LEU A 50 2.24 -8.20 4.18
N HIS A 51 2.53 -8.39 2.90
CA HIS A 51 3.78 -8.02 2.28
C HIS A 51 3.66 -6.60 1.72
N PHE A 52 4.19 -5.56 2.37
CA PHE A 52 4.17 -4.18 1.81
C PHE A 52 5.53 -3.47 1.98
N ARG A 53 6.58 -4.23 2.29
CA ARG A 53 7.90 -3.69 2.60
C ARG A 53 8.57 -3.06 1.38
N GLN A 54 8.42 -3.68 0.20
CA GLN A 54 8.94 -3.10 -1.03
C GLN A 54 8.15 -1.84 -1.38
N LEU A 55 6.82 -1.89 -1.24
CA LEU A 55 5.95 -0.73 -1.47
C LEU A 55 6.33 0.45 -0.55
N GLU A 56 6.61 0.18 0.71
CA GLU A 56 7.03 1.17 1.70
C GLU A 56 8.42 1.75 1.40
N MET A 57 9.38 0.90 1.05
CA MET A 57 10.74 1.31 0.70
C MET A 57 10.75 2.25 -0.51
N GLU A 58 10.07 1.88 -1.59
CA GLU A 58 9.99 2.69 -2.81
C GLU A 58 9.27 4.02 -2.58
N LYS A 59 8.22 4.05 -1.75
CA LYS A 59 7.58 5.30 -1.32
C LYS A 59 8.58 6.20 -0.59
N ILE A 60 9.38 5.66 0.32
CA ILE A 60 10.39 6.43 1.07
C ILE A 60 11.45 6.99 0.11
N THR A 61 11.94 6.18 -0.83
CA THR A 61 12.90 6.61 -1.85
C THR A 61 12.32 7.73 -2.72
N ALA A 62 11.09 7.58 -3.21
CA ALA A 62 10.41 8.62 -4.00
C ALA A 62 10.25 9.92 -3.22
N LEU A 63 9.90 9.85 -1.93
CA LEU A 63 9.82 11.02 -1.05
C LEU A 63 11.16 11.72 -0.87
N GLN A 64 12.24 10.96 -0.71
CA GLN A 64 13.59 11.53 -0.59
C GLN A 64 14.01 12.25 -1.87
N THR A 65 13.73 11.66 -3.04
CA THR A 65 14.00 12.28 -4.34
C THR A 65 13.19 13.57 -4.54
N GLU A 66 11.92 13.57 -4.14
CA GLU A 66 11.00 14.70 -4.32
C GLU A 66 11.03 15.72 -3.16
N LYS A 67 12.04 15.65 -2.28
CA LYS A 67 12.22 16.55 -1.13
C LYS A 67 11.00 16.62 -0.20
N GLY A 68 10.32 15.49 -0.03
CA GLY A 68 9.14 15.36 0.83
C GLY A 68 7.81 15.76 0.18
N ASN A 69 7.77 16.04 -1.12
CA ASN A 69 6.53 16.40 -1.81
C ASN A 69 5.64 15.17 -2.07
N LEU A 70 4.53 15.07 -1.35
CA LEU A 70 3.56 13.97 -1.45
C LEU A 70 2.66 14.04 -2.70
N ASP A 71 2.54 15.22 -3.32
CA ASP A 71 1.72 15.42 -4.53
C ASP A 71 2.42 14.95 -5.81
N ARG A 72 3.69 14.53 -5.69
CA ARG A 72 4.48 14.02 -6.80
C ARG A 72 4.11 12.59 -7.14
N TRP A 73 4.37 12.26 -8.39
CA TRP A 73 4.11 10.93 -8.95
C TRP A 73 5.32 10.04 -8.75
N MET A 74 5.07 8.80 -8.35
CA MET A 74 6.06 7.72 -8.32
C MET A 74 5.66 6.60 -9.29
N ALA A 75 6.65 5.86 -9.77
CA ALA A 75 6.41 4.68 -10.59
C ALA A 75 5.97 3.50 -9.72
N ILE A 76 5.04 2.70 -10.22
CA ILE A 76 4.64 1.43 -9.62
C ILE A 76 5.34 0.31 -10.39
N MET A 77 6.41 -0.23 -9.80
CA MET A 77 7.21 -1.29 -10.39
C MET A 77 6.62 -2.67 -10.08
N GLU A 78 6.96 -3.68 -10.88
CA GLU A 78 6.45 -5.05 -10.69
C GLU A 78 6.74 -5.60 -9.30
N GLY A 79 7.91 -5.34 -8.71
CA GLY A 79 8.23 -5.76 -7.34
C GLY A 79 7.28 -5.17 -6.27
N MET A 80 6.66 -4.02 -6.55
CA MET A 80 5.68 -3.39 -5.66
C MET A 80 4.28 -3.99 -5.82
N LYS A 81 3.99 -4.56 -6.99
CA LYS A 81 2.73 -5.25 -7.26
C LYS A 81 2.72 -6.63 -6.63
N THR A 82 3.87 -7.31 -6.58
CA THR A 82 4.02 -8.61 -5.91
C THR A 82 3.70 -8.53 -4.42
N ASP A 83 3.98 -7.39 -3.77
CA ASP A 83 3.59 -7.11 -2.38
C ASP A 83 2.06 -7.07 -2.21
N LEU A 84 1.33 -6.64 -3.24
CA LEU A 84 -0.11 -6.41 -3.20
C LEU A 84 -0.96 -7.59 -3.72
N CYS A 85 -0.33 -8.67 -4.18
CA CYS A 85 -0.96 -9.86 -4.78
C CYS A 85 -1.08 -11.03 -3.80
#